data_AF-A0A950F3G8-F1
#
_entry.id   AF-A0A950F3G8-F1
#
_cell.length_a   1.000
_cell.length_b   1.000
_cell.length_c   1.000
_cell.angle_alpha   90.00
_cell.angle_beta   90.00
_cell.angle_gamma   90.00
#
_symmetry.space_group_name_H-M   'P 1'
#
loop_
_entity.id
_entity.type
_entity.pdbx_description
1 polymer ?
#
loop_
_entity_poly.entity_id
_entity_poly.type
_entity_poly.pdbx_seq_one_letter_code
_entity_poly.pdbx_strand_id
1 'polypeptide(L)' 'MITHAALEELIRNAIPDAAVETHDRTGTLDHYNIRVTSKAFVGKPLLDQHRMIYDALASALK' A
#
# COMPACT_ATOMS: atom_id res chain seq x y z
N MET A 1 9.21 -6.03 12.00
CA MET A 1 8.15 -5.01 12.04
C MET A 1 8.35 -4.12 10.82
N ILE A 2 7.40 -4.10 9.88
CA ILE A 2 7.45 -3.12 8.77
C ILE A 2 6.90 -1.82 9.34
N THR A 3 7.70 -0.76 9.31
CA THR A 3 7.29 0.58 9.78
C THR A 3 6.47 1.28 8.69
N HIS A 4 5.65 2.27 9.09
CA HIS A 4 4.85 3.06 8.15
C HIS A 4 5.66 3.64 6.98
N ALA A 5 6.83 4.19 7.28
CA ALA A 5 7.72 4.76 6.28
C ALA A 5 8.20 3.70 5.27
N ALA A 6 8.55 2.50 5.74
CA ALA A 6 8.96 1.42 4.86
C ALA A 6 7.83 1.02 3.91
N LEU A 7 6.61 0.85 4.43
CA LEU A 7 5.45 0.48 3.60
C LEU A 7 5.13 1.54 2.53
N GLU A 8 5.20 2.82 2.90
CA GLU A 8 4.99 3.93 1.98
C GLU A 8 6.05 3.98 0.88
N GLU A 9 7.32 3.77 1.21
CA GLU A 9 8.40 3.64 0.22
C GLU A 9 8.17 2.45 -0.71
N LEU A 10 7.78 1.28 -0.19
CA LEU A 10 7.53 0.10 -1.01
C LEU A 10 6.41 0.35 -2.02
N ILE A 11 5.31 0.96 -1.58
CA ILE A 11 4.19 1.28 -2.44
C ILE A 11 4.58 2.36 -3.46
N ARG A 12 5.33 3.40 -3.07
CA ARG A 12 5.82 4.43 -3.99
C ARG A 12 6.80 3.89 -5.02
N ASN A 13 7.64 2.92 -4.66
CA ASN A 13 8.56 2.29 -5.59
C ASN A 13 7.83 1.53 -6.72
N ALA A 14 6.71 0.90 -6.42
CA ALA A 14 5.88 0.24 -7.43
C ALA A 14 4.92 1.21 -8.15
N ILE A 15 4.39 2.19 -7.41
CA ILE A 15 3.42 3.17 -7.88
C ILE A 15 3.87 4.57 -7.42
N PRO A 16 4.66 5.30 -8.23
CA PRO A 16 5.26 6.57 -7.82
C PRO A 16 4.22 7.67 -7.48
N ASP A 17 3.05 7.62 -8.10
CA ASP A 17 1.91 8.51 -7.83
C ASP A 17 1.02 8.08 -6.65
N ALA A 18 1.39 7.03 -5.90
CA ALA A 18 0.58 6.56 -4.78
C ALA A 18 0.74 7.46 -3.55
N ALA A 19 -0.39 7.99 -3.06
CA ALA A 19 -0.52 8.59 -1.75
C ALA A 19 -0.98 7.54 -0.75
N VAL A 20 -0.19 7.27 0.28
CA VAL A 20 -0.49 6.30 1.34
C VAL A 20 -0.86 7.06 2.61
N GLU A 21 -2.08 6.85 3.10
CA GLU A 21 -2.50 7.33 4.42
C GLU A 21 -2.63 6.14 5.34
N THR A 22 -2.07 6.22 6.54
CA THR A 22 -2.20 5.14 7.52
C THR A 22 -3.00 5.59 8.73
N HIS A 23 -3.97 4.76 9.10
CA HIS A 23 -4.81 4.98 10.26
C HIS A 23 -4.67 3.78 11.19
N ASP A 24 -4.13 4.05 12.38
CA ASP A 24 -4.12 3.07 13.46
C ASP A 24 -5.50 3.08 14.11
N ARG A 25 -6.27 2.02 13.88
CA ARG A 25 -7.66 1.93 14.35
C ARG A 25 -7.79 1.18 15.68
N THR A 26 -6.74 0.47 16.08
CA THR A 26 -6.79 -0.51 17.18
C THR A 26 -5.85 -0.18 18.34
N GLY A 27 -4.88 0.74 18.15
CA GLY A 27 -3.91 1.13 19.17
C GLY A 27 -2.92 0.03 19.55
N THR A 28 -3.00 -1.14 18.90
CA THR A 28 -2.19 -2.33 19.20
C THR A 28 -0.96 -2.46 18.32
N LEU A 29 -0.73 -1.56 17.35
CA LEU A 29 0.41 -1.60 16.42
C LEU A 29 0.54 -2.92 15.63
N ASP A 30 -0.51 -3.75 15.61
CA ASP A 30 -0.51 -5.08 14.97
C ASP A 30 -1.40 -5.13 13.72
N HIS A 31 -2.44 -4.27 13.67
CA HIS A 31 -3.31 -4.13 12.51
C HIS A 31 -3.38 -2.67 12.05
N TYR A 32 -2.74 -2.40 10.92
CA TYR A 32 -2.73 -1.08 10.28
C TYR A 32 -3.77 -1.03 9.17
N ASN A 33 -4.63 -0.01 9.18
CA ASN A 33 -5.46 0.31 8.02
C ASN A 33 -4.70 1.33 7.17
N ILE A 34 -4.27 0.90 5.99
CA ILE A 34 -3.72 1.78 4.96
C ILE A 34 -4.80 2.13 3.94
N ARG A 35 -4.81 3.38 3.54
CA ARG A 35 -5.56 3.88 2.40
C ARG A 35 -4.57 4.33 1.35
N VAL A 36 -4.59 3.67 0.19
CA VAL A 36 -3.71 4.01 -0.93
C VAL A 36 -4.55 4.65 -2.03
N THR A 37 -4.19 5.88 -2.40
CA THR A 37 -4.85 6.62 -3.47
C THR A 37 -3.85 6.83 -4.60
N SER A 38 -4.17 6.35 -5.80
CA SER A 38 -3.34 6.57 -6.99
C SER A 38 -4.20 6.68 -8.23
N LYS A 39 -3.72 7.45 -9.21
CA LYS A 39 -4.31 7.49 -10.56
C LYS A 39 -4.18 6.15 -11.28
N ALA A 40 -3.23 5.30 -10.89
CA ALA A 40 -3.03 3.96 -11.47
C ALA A 40 -4.23 3.03 -11.27
N PHE A 41 -5.10 3.32 -10.29
CA PHE A 41 -6.30 2.52 -9.99
C PHE A 41 -7.54 2.96 -10.79
N VAL A 42 -7.49 4.12 -11.46
CA VAL A 42 -8.63 4.63 -12.22
C VAL A 42 -8.95 3.68 -13.37
N GLY A 43 -10.21 3.23 -13.44
CA GLY A 43 -10.69 2.30 -14.46
C GLY A 43 -10.29 0.84 -14.23
N LYS A 44 -9.62 0.50 -13.12
CA LYS A 44 -9.30 -0.88 -12.76
C LYS A 44 -10.31 -1.46 -11.77
N PRO A 45 -10.68 -2.75 -11.90
CA PRO A 45 -11.53 -3.41 -10.91
C PRO A 45 -10.80 -3.56 -9.58
N LEU A 46 -11.57 -3.62 -8.48
CA LEU A 46 -11.02 -3.73 -7.11
C LEU A 46 -10.00 -4.87 -6.98
N LEU A 47 -10.27 -6.03 -7.58
CA LEU A 47 -9.35 -7.18 -7.52
C LEU A 47 -7.97 -6.86 -8.13
N ASP A 48 -7.93 -6.16 -9.26
CA ASP A 48 -6.66 -5.77 -9.88
C ASP A 48 -5.95 -4.70 -9.07
N GLN A 49 -6.68 -3.77 -8.44
CA GLN A 49 -6.08 -2.79 -7.53
C GLN A 49 -5.39 -3.49 -6.35
N HIS A 50 -6.08 -4.46 -5.74
CA HIS A 50 -5.50 -5.29 -4.69
C HIS A 50 -4.29 -6.07 -5.20
N ARG A 51 -4.38 -6.67 -6.38
CA ARG A 51 -3.26 -7.42 -6.97
C ARG A 51 -2.05 -6.54 -7.24
N MET A 52 -2.24 -5.31 -7.72
CA MET A 52 -1.16 -4.34 -7.90
C MET A 52 -0.47 -4.00 -6.57
N ILE A 53 -1.23 -3.84 -5.48
CA ILE A 53 -0.66 -3.62 -4.14
C ILE A 53 0.12 -4.86 -3.68
N TYR A 54 -0.45 -6.06 -3.86
CA TYR A 54 0.23 -7.30 -3.49
C TYR A 54 1.51 -7.54 -4.31
N ASP A 55 1.47 -7.26 -5.62
CA ASP A 55 2.64 -7.39 -6.50
C ASP A 55 3.73 -6.37 -6.14
N ALA A 56 3.34 -5.15 -5.74
CA ALA A 56 4.25 -4.14 -5.21
C ALA A 56 4.97 -4.63 -3.94
N LEU A 57 4.20 -5.19 -3.00
CA LEU A 57 4.74 -5.73 -1.74
C LEU A 57 5.57 -7.00 -1.97
N ALA A 58 5.15 -7.86 -2.89
CA ALA A 58 5.85 -9.11 -3.23
C ALA A 58 7.16 -8.84 -3.97
N SER A 59 7.20 -7.85 -4.87
CA SER A 59 8.42 -7.44 -5.58
C SER A 59 9.45 -6.83 -4.64
N ALA A 60 9.00 -6.21 -3.54
CA ALA A 60 9.86 -5.68 -2.49
C ALA A 60 10.44 -6.73 -1.52
N LEU A 61 9.87 -7.95 -1.50
CA LEU A 61 10.26 -9.05 -0.63
C LEU A 61 11.26 -10.02 -1.31
N LYS A 62 11.88 -9.59 -2.40
CA LYS A 62 12.78 -10.42 -3.23
C LYS A 62 14.25 -10.14 -2.96
#